data_AF-A0A8B8NLQ7-F1
#
_entry.id   AF-A0A8B8NLQ7-F1
#
_cell.length_a   1.000
_cell.length_b   1.000
_cell.length_c   1.000
_cell.angle_alpha   90.00
_cell.angle_beta   90.00
_cell.angle_gamma   90.00
#
_symmetry.space_group_name_H-M   'P 1'
#
loop_
_entity.id
_entity.type
_entity.pdbx_description
1 polymer ?
#
loop_
_entity_poly.entity_id
_entity_poly.type
_entity_poly.pdbx_seq_one_letter_code
_entity_poly.pdbx_strand_id
1 'polypeptide(L)'
;MNPMDIKPHVSHGTEVPAFACGTIPMPKSGSRLVHQGQSNELSCIKRDGWLGRLRCRNSQPLRGVERIKKWEVRAFTEEQEALVLKSWNSMKKNGAELGLKFFLRVFEIAPSAKKLFSFLRDSDVPPEQNPKLKAHAMTVFVMTCESAIQLRKAGKATVRESNLKDLGATHFQYNVVDEHFEVVKFALLEIIKEAVPEMWSPEMKSAWGEAYDQLAAAIKSEMKPQIST
;
A
#
# COMPACT_ATOMS: atom_id res chain seq x y z
N MET A 1 -66.05 -6.56 10.40
CA MET A 1 -65.60 -6.78 9.01
C MET A 1 -64.08 -6.82 8.98
N ASN A 2 -63.52 -7.77 8.23
CA ASN A 2 -62.17 -8.35 8.33
C ASN A 2 -60.97 -7.41 8.08
N PRO A 3 -59.81 -7.70 8.69
CA PRO A 3 -58.51 -7.19 8.28
C PRO A 3 -58.01 -7.95 7.02
N MET A 4 -57.44 -7.23 6.05
CA MET A 4 -56.85 -7.83 4.85
C MET A 4 -55.45 -8.37 5.15
N ASP A 5 -55.31 -9.68 4.97
CA ASP A 5 -54.06 -10.44 4.93
C ASP A 5 -53.13 -9.93 3.82
N ILE A 6 -51.94 -9.44 4.20
CA ILE A 6 -50.82 -9.26 3.28
C ILE A 6 -49.89 -10.46 3.45
N LYS A 7 -49.99 -11.42 2.52
CA LYS A 7 -49.03 -12.54 2.40
C LYS A 7 -47.69 -12.02 1.88
N PRO A 8 -46.54 -12.52 2.39
CA PRO A 8 -45.23 -12.20 1.85
C PRO A 8 -44.98 -12.99 0.54
N HIS A 9 -44.56 -12.27 -0.49
CA HIS A 9 -44.13 -12.83 -1.77
C HIS A 9 -42.72 -13.40 -1.61
N VAL A 10 -42.60 -14.74 -1.66
CA VAL A 10 -41.32 -15.46 -1.70
C VAL A 10 -40.82 -15.48 -3.15
N SER A 11 -39.89 -14.58 -3.46
CA SER A 11 -39.16 -14.58 -4.73
C SER A 11 -38.02 -15.60 -4.65
N HIS A 12 -38.06 -16.58 -5.52
CA HIS A 12 -37.08 -17.67 -5.60
C HIS A 12 -35.69 -17.13 -5.93
N GLY A 13 -34.68 -17.57 -5.17
CA GLY A 13 -33.28 -17.28 -5.42
C GLY A 13 -32.80 -18.00 -6.68
N THR A 14 -32.28 -17.25 -7.63
CA THR A 14 -31.50 -17.79 -8.73
C THR A 14 -30.10 -18.10 -8.22
N GLU A 15 -29.75 -19.39 -8.18
CA GLU A 15 -28.42 -19.90 -7.86
C GLU A 15 -27.40 -19.34 -8.87
N VAL A 16 -26.35 -18.71 -8.36
CA VAL A 16 -25.15 -18.33 -9.12
C VAL A 16 -24.15 -19.48 -9.06
N PRO A 17 -23.61 -19.95 -10.21
CA PRO A 17 -22.68 -21.08 -10.20
C PRO A 17 -21.31 -20.65 -9.65
N ALA A 18 -20.78 -21.51 -8.78
CA ALA A 18 -19.46 -21.42 -8.19
C ALA A 18 -18.36 -21.35 -9.27
N PHE A 19 -17.55 -20.29 -9.26
CA PHE A 19 -16.32 -20.22 -10.04
C PHE A 19 -15.26 -21.12 -9.40
N ALA A 20 -15.01 -22.26 -10.03
CA ALA A 20 -13.86 -23.11 -9.76
C ALA A 20 -12.58 -22.42 -10.26
N CYS A 21 -11.68 -22.05 -9.34
CA CYS A 21 -10.34 -21.57 -9.69
C CYS A 21 -9.43 -22.78 -9.97
N GLY A 22 -9.20 -23.05 -11.26
CA GLY A 22 -8.26 -24.06 -11.74
C GLY A 22 -6.81 -23.64 -11.50
N THR A 23 -6.00 -24.60 -11.08
CA THR A 23 -4.55 -24.48 -10.87
C THR A 23 -3.82 -24.38 -12.21
N ILE A 24 -3.03 -23.31 -12.37
CA ILE A 24 -2.16 -23.10 -13.54
C ILE A 24 -0.79 -23.78 -13.29
N PRO A 25 -0.28 -24.64 -14.20
CA PRO A 25 1.04 -25.25 -14.05
C PRO A 25 2.19 -24.28 -14.36
N MET A 26 3.22 -24.30 -13.52
CA MET A 26 4.48 -23.57 -13.67
C MET A 26 5.29 -24.03 -14.90
N PRO A 27 5.89 -23.12 -15.69
CA PRO A 27 6.83 -23.51 -16.73
C PRO A 27 8.21 -23.84 -16.13
N LYS A 28 8.72 -25.03 -16.48
CA LYS A 28 10.07 -25.50 -16.17
C LYS A 28 11.08 -24.74 -17.04
N SER A 29 11.98 -23.97 -16.43
CA SER A 29 13.15 -23.43 -17.13
C SER A 29 14.38 -24.28 -16.81
N GLY A 30 14.80 -25.05 -17.80
CA GLY A 30 16.11 -25.70 -17.84
C GLY A 30 16.86 -25.17 -19.05
N SER A 31 17.96 -24.47 -18.83
CA SER A 31 19.09 -24.44 -19.76
C SER A 31 20.35 -24.05 -19.00
N ARG A 32 21.17 -25.09 -18.81
CA ARG A 32 22.54 -25.10 -18.31
C ARG A 32 23.42 -24.41 -19.35
N LEU A 33 24.14 -23.36 -18.95
CA LEU A 33 25.40 -22.95 -19.59
C LEU A 33 26.45 -22.83 -18.50
N VAL A 34 27.34 -23.81 -18.49
CA VAL A 34 28.58 -23.86 -17.71
C VAL A 34 29.67 -23.19 -18.54
N HIS A 35 30.60 -22.54 -17.81
CA HIS A 35 31.99 -22.19 -18.13
C HIS A 35 32.21 -20.69 -17.93
N GLN A 36 33.26 -20.22 -17.26
CA GLN A 36 34.31 -20.80 -16.44
C GLN A 36 34.94 -19.60 -15.73
N GLY A 37 35.43 -19.81 -14.51
CA GLY A 37 35.82 -18.71 -13.62
C GLY A 37 36.97 -17.85 -14.11
N GLN A 38 37.02 -16.65 -13.55
CA GLN A 38 38.26 -15.97 -13.21
C GLN A 38 37.92 -14.99 -12.08
N SER A 39 38.17 -15.43 -10.84
CA SER A 39 38.38 -14.52 -9.71
C SER A 39 39.46 -13.54 -10.08
N ASN A 40 39.25 -12.25 -9.83
CA ASN A 40 40.32 -11.29 -9.60
C ASN A 40 39.78 -10.26 -8.62
N GLU A 41 40.19 -10.41 -7.36
CA GLU A 41 40.13 -9.37 -6.35
C GLU A 41 40.74 -8.07 -6.89
N LEU A 42 40.05 -6.96 -6.71
CA LEU A 42 40.62 -5.64 -6.97
C LEU A 42 40.91 -4.98 -5.63
N SER A 43 42.09 -5.32 -5.09
CA SER A 43 42.74 -4.53 -4.06
C SER A 43 43.22 -3.21 -4.67
N CYS A 44 42.80 -2.09 -4.10
CA CYS A 44 43.28 -0.77 -4.49
C CYS A 44 44.70 -0.55 -3.96
N ILE A 45 45.69 -0.46 -4.86
CA ILE A 45 47.02 0.08 -4.54
C ILE A 45 47.10 1.48 -5.13
N LYS A 46 47.12 2.48 -4.24
CA LYS A 46 47.60 3.83 -4.55
C LYS A 46 49.10 3.78 -4.83
N ARG A 47 49.55 4.41 -5.92
CA ARG A 47 50.84 5.12 -5.92
C ARG A 47 50.93 6.18 -7.01
N ASP A 48 51.73 7.18 -6.69
CA ASP A 48 51.77 8.53 -7.21
C ASP A 48 52.42 8.68 -8.59
N GLY A 49 52.05 9.76 -9.31
CA GLY A 49 52.98 10.49 -10.17
C GLY A 49 53.17 10.00 -11.62
N TRP A 50 52.73 10.86 -12.55
CA TRP A 50 53.19 11.01 -13.95
C TRP A 50 52.71 10.04 -15.07
N LEU A 51 51.90 10.63 -15.97
CA LEU A 51 51.75 10.38 -17.41
C LEU A 51 52.11 9.00 -17.96
N GLY A 52 51.24 8.02 -17.71
CA GLY A 52 51.13 6.79 -18.50
C GLY A 52 50.02 6.91 -19.54
N ARG A 53 50.37 7.18 -20.80
CA ARG A 53 49.45 7.17 -21.95
C ARG A 53 48.87 5.75 -22.12
N LEU A 54 47.62 5.54 -21.71
CA LEU A 54 46.85 4.32 -22.01
C LEU A 54 46.56 4.29 -23.52
N ARG A 55 47.30 3.47 -24.25
CA ARG A 55 47.04 3.15 -25.66
C ARG A 55 46.14 1.92 -25.70
N CYS A 56 44.83 2.12 -25.82
CA CYS A 56 43.89 1.02 -26.09
C CYS A 56 44.19 0.42 -27.47
N ARG A 57 44.68 -0.82 -27.50
CA ARG A 57 44.84 -1.61 -28.71
C ARG A 57 43.53 -2.36 -28.97
N ASN A 58 42.56 -1.66 -29.57
CA ASN A 58 41.51 -2.18 -30.47
C ASN A 58 40.49 -1.07 -30.74
N SER A 59 40.65 -0.42 -31.88
CA SER A 59 39.70 0.52 -32.46
C SER A 59 38.55 -0.25 -33.10
N GLN A 60 37.47 -0.48 -32.34
CA GLN A 60 36.15 -0.68 -32.92
C GLN A 60 35.27 0.50 -32.52
N PRO A 61 34.63 1.21 -33.48
CA PRO A 61 33.71 2.27 -33.13
C PRO A 61 32.46 1.61 -32.53
N LEU A 62 32.22 1.85 -31.24
CA LEU A 62 30.95 1.53 -30.61
C LEU A 62 29.85 2.37 -31.27
N ARG A 63 29.26 1.83 -32.34
CA ARG A 63 28.03 2.34 -32.94
C ARG A 63 26.87 1.68 -32.19
N GLY A 64 26.31 2.40 -31.23
CA GLY A 64 25.12 1.94 -30.51
C GLY A 64 25.05 2.50 -29.10
N VAL A 65 24.73 3.79 -28.96
CA VAL A 65 24.14 4.26 -27.70
C VAL A 65 22.68 3.83 -27.75
N GLU A 66 22.39 2.67 -27.18
CA GLU A 66 21.01 2.25 -26.96
C GLU A 66 20.36 3.31 -26.06
N ARG A 67 19.34 3.97 -26.62
CA ARG A 67 18.62 5.05 -25.95
C ARG A 67 17.93 4.43 -24.75
N ILE A 68 18.47 4.69 -23.56
CA ILE A 68 17.91 4.21 -22.28
C ILE A 68 16.42 4.49 -22.32
N LYS A 69 15.61 3.41 -22.19
CA LYS A 69 14.15 3.47 -22.11
C LYS A 69 13.78 4.62 -21.18
N LYS A 70 13.02 5.59 -21.71
CA LYS A 70 12.50 6.75 -20.97
C LYS A 70 11.91 6.24 -19.65
N TRP A 71 12.62 6.46 -18.55
CA TRP A 71 12.11 6.19 -17.22
C TRP A 71 11.09 7.28 -16.94
N GLU A 72 9.81 7.01 -17.18
CA GLU A 72 8.76 7.90 -16.73
C GLU A 72 8.66 7.78 -15.20
N VAL A 73 9.41 8.63 -14.51
CA VAL A 73 9.13 8.96 -13.12
C VAL A 73 7.80 9.71 -13.13
N ARG A 74 6.69 8.99 -12.97
CA ARG A 74 5.37 9.60 -12.81
C ARG A 74 5.33 10.21 -11.41
N ALA A 75 5.57 11.51 -11.34
CA ALA A 75 5.37 12.28 -10.13
C ALA A 75 3.87 12.39 -9.81
N PHE A 76 3.54 12.37 -8.53
CA PHE A 76 2.18 12.58 -8.06
C PHE A 76 1.67 13.96 -8.51
N THR A 77 0.56 13.99 -9.24
CA THR A 77 0.08 15.21 -9.91
C THR A 77 -0.81 16.07 -9.03
N GLU A 78 -1.07 17.31 -9.47
CA GLU A 78 -1.98 18.22 -8.79
C GLU A 78 -3.41 17.71 -8.81
N GLU A 79 -3.80 17.07 -9.91
CA GLU A 79 -5.11 16.46 -10.09
C GLU A 79 -5.28 15.29 -9.12
N GLN A 80 -4.25 14.45 -8.94
CA GLN A 80 -4.27 13.36 -7.96
C GLN A 80 -4.43 13.89 -6.53
N GLU A 81 -3.65 14.93 -6.16
CA GLU A 81 -3.80 15.58 -4.85
C GLU A 81 -5.21 16.15 -4.68
N ALA A 82 -5.71 16.87 -5.67
CA ALA A 82 -7.02 17.50 -5.62
C ALA A 82 -8.15 16.46 -5.45
N LEU A 83 -8.06 15.30 -6.11
CA LEU A 83 -9.01 14.20 -5.94
C LEU A 83 -9.03 13.68 -4.49
N VAL A 84 -7.86 13.45 -3.91
CA VAL A 84 -7.73 12.98 -2.51
C VAL A 84 -8.30 14.04 -1.54
N LEU A 85 -7.88 15.29 -1.67
CA LEU A 85 -8.29 16.35 -0.74
C LEU A 85 -9.77 16.71 -0.85
N LYS A 86 -10.31 16.81 -2.07
CA LYS A 86 -11.74 17.13 -2.27
C LYS A 86 -12.63 16.01 -1.73
N SER A 87 -12.33 14.76 -2.07
CA SER A 87 -13.11 13.62 -1.56
C SER A 87 -13.00 13.49 -0.03
N TRP A 88 -11.80 13.66 0.54
CA TRP A 88 -11.65 13.68 2.00
C TRP A 88 -12.46 14.79 2.67
N ASN A 89 -12.46 16.00 2.10
CA ASN A 89 -13.25 17.12 2.63
C ASN A 89 -14.76 16.85 2.61
N SER A 90 -15.27 16.09 1.63
CA SER A 90 -16.66 15.64 1.59
C SER A 90 -16.93 14.57 2.67
N MET A 91 -16.01 13.62 2.86
CA MET A 91 -16.16 12.50 3.79
C MET A 91 -15.99 12.87 5.26
N LYS A 92 -15.09 13.81 5.60
CA LYS A 92 -14.62 14.04 6.99
C LYS A 92 -15.72 14.46 7.97
N LYS A 93 -16.84 15.01 7.48
CA LYS A 93 -18.01 15.37 8.32
C LYS A 93 -18.59 14.15 9.03
N ASN A 94 -18.55 12.99 8.38
CA ASN A 94 -18.99 11.70 8.92
C ASN A 94 -17.80 10.79 9.26
N GLY A 95 -16.62 11.37 9.49
CA GLY A 95 -15.38 10.62 9.64
C GLY A 95 -15.44 9.53 10.70
N ALA A 96 -16.02 9.81 11.87
CA ALA A 96 -16.13 8.82 12.94
C ALA A 96 -16.93 7.55 12.53
N GLU A 97 -18.02 7.72 11.77
CA GLU A 97 -18.82 6.61 11.26
C GLU A 97 -18.09 5.88 10.12
N LEU A 98 -17.46 6.64 9.22
CA LEU A 98 -16.70 6.10 8.11
C LEU A 98 -15.52 5.27 8.58
N GLY A 99 -14.80 5.76 9.59
CA GLY A 99 -13.69 5.05 10.19
C GLY A 99 -14.09 3.74 10.87
N LEU A 100 -15.29 3.73 11.46
CA LEU A 100 -15.85 2.48 11.98
C LEU A 100 -16.17 1.50 10.84
N LYS A 101 -16.94 1.92 9.83
CA LYS A 101 -17.27 1.08 8.67
C LYS A 101 -16.02 0.50 8.00
N PHE A 102 -14.97 1.31 7.93
CA PHE A 102 -13.66 0.90 7.45
C PHE A 102 -13.06 -0.28 8.21
N PHE A 103 -12.95 -0.22 9.53
CA PHE A 103 -12.39 -1.36 10.28
C PHE A 103 -13.31 -2.57 10.31
N LEU A 104 -14.63 -2.37 10.29
CA LEU A 104 -15.56 -3.50 10.13
C LEU A 104 -15.30 -4.22 8.80
N ARG A 105 -15.11 -3.49 7.70
CA ARG A 105 -14.75 -4.06 6.40
C ARG A 105 -13.42 -4.81 6.45
N VAL A 106 -12.39 -4.25 7.11
CA VAL A 106 -11.11 -4.94 7.31
C VAL A 106 -11.32 -6.28 8.03
N PHE A 107 -12.16 -6.30 9.06
CA PHE A 107 -12.43 -7.49 9.85
C PHE A 107 -13.36 -8.51 9.17
N GLU A 108 -14.22 -8.07 8.25
CA GLU A 108 -14.99 -8.94 7.37
C GLU A 108 -14.06 -9.68 6.41
N ILE A 109 -13.09 -8.99 5.83
CA ILE A 109 -12.12 -9.57 4.87
C ILE A 109 -11.09 -10.45 5.59
N ALA A 110 -10.56 -9.98 6.72
CA ALA A 110 -9.53 -10.65 7.50
C ALA A 110 -9.92 -10.70 8.99
N PRO A 111 -10.77 -11.64 9.41
CA PRO A 111 -11.20 -11.76 10.81
C PRO A 111 -10.05 -11.93 11.81
N SER A 112 -8.94 -12.54 11.39
CA SER A 112 -7.72 -12.70 12.18
C SER A 112 -7.09 -11.36 12.59
N ALA A 113 -7.27 -10.29 11.79
CA ALA A 113 -6.70 -8.98 12.04
C ALA A 113 -7.24 -8.35 13.34
N LYS A 114 -8.44 -8.76 13.82
CA LYS A 114 -8.98 -8.33 15.12
C LYS A 114 -8.01 -8.60 16.27
N LYS A 115 -7.25 -9.70 16.20
CA LYS A 115 -6.30 -10.13 17.26
C LYS A 115 -5.06 -9.24 17.35
N LEU A 116 -4.76 -8.45 16.32
CA LEU A 116 -3.65 -7.49 16.31
C LEU A 116 -3.97 -6.26 17.14
N PHE A 117 -5.25 -5.93 17.28
CA PHE A 117 -5.72 -4.84 18.12
C PHE A 117 -5.86 -5.34 19.55
N SER A 118 -4.84 -5.13 20.39
CA SER A 118 -4.85 -5.51 21.81
C SER A 118 -6.09 -5.00 22.55
N PHE A 119 -6.55 -3.80 22.22
CA PHE A 119 -7.76 -3.19 22.79
C PHE A 119 -9.08 -3.81 22.31
N LEU A 120 -9.07 -4.68 21.29
CA LEU A 120 -10.22 -5.49 20.86
C LEU A 120 -10.10 -6.94 21.32
N ARG A 121 -8.87 -7.49 21.36
CA ARG A 121 -8.62 -8.87 21.77
C ARG A 121 -9.09 -9.15 23.20
N ASP A 122 -8.84 -8.19 24.10
CA ASP A 122 -9.06 -8.35 25.54
C ASP A 122 -10.30 -7.57 26.02
N SER A 123 -11.26 -7.28 25.12
CA SER A 123 -12.44 -6.46 25.41
C SER A 123 -13.75 -7.15 25.05
N ASP A 124 -14.73 -7.10 25.95
CA ASP A 124 -16.12 -7.51 25.70
C ASP A 124 -16.92 -6.45 24.92
N VAL A 125 -16.31 -5.28 24.67
CA VAL A 125 -16.95 -4.17 23.95
C VAL A 125 -16.94 -4.48 22.45
N PRO A 126 -18.10 -4.45 21.77
CA PRO A 126 -18.16 -4.62 20.33
C PRO A 126 -17.22 -3.63 19.62
N PRO A 127 -16.52 -4.02 18.54
CA PRO A 127 -15.61 -3.13 17.79
C PRO A 127 -16.24 -1.76 17.45
N GLU A 128 -17.54 -1.74 17.20
CA GLU A 128 -18.38 -0.58 16.90
C GLU A 128 -18.41 0.48 18.00
N GLN A 129 -18.25 0.04 19.23
CA GLN A 129 -18.32 0.87 20.43
C GLN A 129 -16.92 1.20 20.96
N ASN A 130 -15.85 0.65 20.37
CA ASN A 130 -14.50 0.88 20.85
C ASN A 130 -13.93 2.23 20.34
N PRO A 131 -13.68 3.22 21.22
CA PRO A 131 -13.23 4.55 20.79
C PRO A 131 -11.82 4.53 20.19
N LYS A 132 -10.96 3.58 20.57
CA LYS A 132 -9.60 3.45 20.03
C LYS A 132 -9.61 3.03 18.55
N LEU A 133 -10.58 2.21 18.15
CA LEU A 133 -10.73 1.79 16.77
C LEU A 133 -11.10 2.97 15.85
N LYS A 134 -12.04 3.81 16.29
CA LYS A 134 -12.45 5.03 15.57
C LYS A 134 -11.30 6.00 15.40
N ALA A 135 -10.52 6.22 16.46
CA ALA A 135 -9.34 7.09 16.41
C ALA A 135 -8.30 6.57 15.41
N HIS A 136 -7.97 5.28 15.48
CA HIS A 136 -7.00 4.67 14.57
C HIS A 136 -7.46 4.75 13.11
N ALA A 137 -8.74 4.56 12.83
CA ALA A 137 -9.29 4.71 11.48
C ALA A 137 -9.09 6.11 10.92
N MET A 138 -9.41 7.12 11.73
CA MET A 138 -9.20 8.52 11.34
C MET A 138 -7.74 8.83 11.08
N THR A 139 -6.82 8.27 11.86
CA THR A 139 -5.38 8.40 11.59
C THR A 139 -5.01 7.87 10.21
N VAL A 140 -5.52 6.72 9.78
CA VAL A 140 -5.23 6.17 8.44
C VAL A 140 -5.68 7.11 7.32
N PHE A 141 -6.92 7.62 7.39
CA PHE A 141 -7.43 8.57 6.39
C PHE A 141 -6.61 9.86 6.35
N VAL A 142 -6.37 10.47 7.53
CA VAL A 142 -5.64 11.74 7.64
C VAL A 142 -4.20 11.59 7.14
N MET A 143 -3.48 10.57 7.59
CA MET A 143 -2.10 10.34 7.17
C MET A 143 -2.00 10.03 5.67
N THR A 144 -2.99 9.35 5.09
CA THR A 144 -3.02 9.11 3.63
C THR A 144 -3.24 10.42 2.87
N CYS A 145 -4.09 11.33 3.37
CA CYS A 145 -4.26 12.66 2.78
C CYS A 145 -2.97 13.51 2.89
N GLU A 146 -2.32 13.47 4.04
CA GLU A 146 -1.03 14.15 4.25
C GLU A 146 0.06 13.60 3.33
N SER A 147 0.08 12.28 3.13
CA SER A 147 0.96 11.61 2.16
C SER A 147 0.75 12.15 0.76
N ALA A 148 -0.50 12.32 0.30
CA ALA A 148 -0.79 12.90 -1.02
C ALA A 148 -0.22 14.32 -1.19
N ILE A 149 -0.39 15.19 -0.18
CA ILE A 149 0.18 16.55 -0.18
C ILE A 149 1.72 16.49 -0.26
N GLN A 150 2.33 15.61 0.52
CA GLN A 150 3.79 15.48 0.59
C GLN A 150 4.36 14.91 -0.71
N LEU A 151 3.69 13.93 -1.31
CA LEU A 151 4.05 13.38 -2.61
C LEU A 151 4.02 14.45 -3.70
N ARG A 152 2.99 15.30 -3.73
CA ARG A 152 2.96 16.43 -4.68
C ARG A 152 4.13 17.40 -4.42
N LYS A 153 4.33 17.79 -3.16
CA LYS A 153 5.28 18.84 -2.80
C LYS A 153 6.76 18.40 -2.92
N ALA A 154 7.05 17.16 -2.55
CA ALA A 154 8.41 16.68 -2.33
C ALA A 154 8.73 15.37 -3.08
N GLY A 155 7.78 14.78 -3.81
CA GLY A 155 7.97 13.53 -4.54
C GLY A 155 8.07 12.28 -3.67
N LYS A 156 7.88 12.41 -2.35
CA LYS A 156 7.91 11.31 -1.38
C LYS A 156 7.02 11.63 -0.17
N ALA A 157 6.52 10.60 0.49
CA ALA A 157 5.90 10.76 1.80
C ALA A 157 6.97 11.19 2.82
N THR A 158 6.74 12.30 3.52
CA THR A 158 7.60 12.86 4.57
C THR A 158 6.85 12.91 5.89
N VAL A 159 6.66 11.75 6.51
CA VAL A 159 6.27 11.70 7.94
C VAL A 159 7.48 12.13 8.77
N ARG A 160 7.28 12.94 9.82
CA ARG A 160 8.37 13.32 10.73
C ARG A 160 9.10 12.05 11.20
N GLU A 161 10.42 12.05 11.18
CA GLU A 161 11.23 10.85 11.38
C GLU A 161 10.93 10.14 12.72
N SER A 162 10.76 10.90 13.80
CA SER A 162 10.37 10.36 15.11
C SER A 162 9.04 9.61 15.05
N ASN A 163 8.03 10.21 14.39
CA ASN A 163 6.71 9.61 14.27
C ASN A 163 6.75 8.37 13.36
N LEU A 164 7.56 8.38 12.31
CA LEU A 164 7.69 7.24 11.40
C LEU A 164 8.33 6.04 12.09
N LYS A 165 9.37 6.27 12.91
CA LYS A 165 10.00 5.25 13.75
C LYS A 165 9.00 4.64 14.74
N ASP A 166 8.25 5.46 15.45
CA ASP A 166 7.23 4.98 16.40
C ASP A 166 6.13 4.17 15.71
N LEU A 167 5.68 4.62 14.53
CA LEU A 167 4.71 3.88 13.71
C LEU A 167 5.27 2.53 13.26
N GLY A 168 6.48 2.51 12.70
CA GLY A 168 7.15 1.28 12.29
C GLY A 168 7.34 0.31 13.46
N ALA A 169 7.80 0.81 14.61
CA ALA A 169 7.96 0.04 15.85
C ALA A 169 6.65 -0.62 16.27
N THR A 170 5.56 0.15 16.28
CA THR A 170 4.24 -0.31 16.69
C THR A 170 3.75 -1.41 15.75
N HIS A 171 3.82 -1.19 14.44
CA HIS A 171 3.38 -2.18 13.46
C HIS A 171 4.23 -3.46 13.52
N PHE A 172 5.54 -3.32 13.76
CA PHE A 172 6.44 -4.46 13.98
C PHE A 172 6.08 -5.24 15.25
N GLN A 173 5.88 -4.55 16.38
CA GLN A 173 5.52 -5.15 17.67
C GLN A 173 4.23 -5.98 17.60
N TYR A 174 3.24 -5.50 16.83
CA TYR A 174 1.98 -6.20 16.64
C TYR A 174 2.02 -7.27 15.54
N ASN A 175 3.19 -7.56 14.95
CA ASN A 175 3.36 -8.52 13.86
C ASN A 175 2.47 -8.22 12.65
N VAL A 176 2.35 -6.93 12.29
CA VAL A 176 1.71 -6.55 11.04
C VAL A 176 2.61 -7.03 9.89
N VAL A 177 2.02 -7.64 8.86
CA VAL A 177 2.70 -8.15 7.67
C VAL A 177 2.13 -7.49 6.42
N ASP A 178 2.75 -7.71 5.27
CA ASP A 178 2.38 -7.08 4.00
C ASP A 178 0.91 -7.32 3.64
N GLU A 179 0.40 -8.53 3.89
CA GLU A 179 -1.00 -8.90 3.61
C GLU A 179 -1.99 -8.04 4.38
N HIS A 180 -1.65 -7.60 5.60
CA HIS A 180 -2.51 -6.71 6.37
C HIS A 180 -2.60 -5.33 5.72
N PHE A 181 -1.50 -4.79 5.17
CA PHE A 181 -1.53 -3.52 4.43
C PHE A 181 -2.39 -3.62 3.16
N GLU A 182 -2.32 -4.74 2.44
CA GLU A 182 -3.14 -4.94 1.24
C GLU A 182 -4.64 -5.02 1.57
N VAL A 183 -5.02 -5.72 2.65
CA VAL A 183 -6.41 -5.76 3.12
C VAL A 183 -6.89 -4.36 3.52
N VAL A 184 -6.05 -3.60 4.24
CA VAL A 184 -6.35 -2.22 4.66
C VAL A 184 -6.51 -1.31 3.45
N LYS A 185 -5.64 -1.41 2.43
CA LYS A 185 -5.77 -0.67 1.17
C LYS A 185 -7.07 -0.98 0.45
N PHE A 186 -7.40 -2.27 0.32
CA PHE A 186 -8.62 -2.69 -0.34
C PHE A 186 -9.86 -2.13 0.38
N ALA A 187 -9.94 -2.30 1.70
CA ALA A 187 -11.04 -1.81 2.51
C ALA A 187 -11.16 -0.28 2.45
N LEU A 188 -10.03 0.44 2.44
CA LEU A 188 -9.99 1.90 2.34
C LEU A 188 -10.65 2.36 1.03
N LEU A 189 -10.23 1.77 -0.11
CA LEU A 189 -10.74 2.16 -1.42
C LEU A 189 -12.23 1.83 -1.60
N GLU A 190 -12.69 0.69 -1.11
CA GLU A 190 -14.13 0.33 -1.16
C GLU A 190 -14.97 1.29 -0.33
N ILE A 191 -14.51 1.66 0.86
CA ILE A 191 -15.25 2.57 1.74
C ILE A 191 -15.29 3.99 1.19
N ILE A 192 -14.21 4.46 0.55
CA ILE A 192 -14.21 5.75 -0.14
C ILE A 192 -15.22 5.73 -1.30
N LYS A 193 -15.24 4.65 -2.09
CA LYS A 193 -16.21 4.47 -3.18
C LYS A 193 -17.65 4.51 -2.70
N GLU A 194 -17.94 3.85 -1.57
CA GLU A 194 -19.27 3.85 -0.95
C GLU A 194 -19.66 5.21 -0.36
N ALA A 195 -18.69 5.97 0.15
CA ALA A 195 -18.95 7.24 0.83
C ALA A 195 -19.12 8.44 -0.09
N VAL A 196 -18.48 8.43 -1.26
CA VAL A 196 -18.56 9.50 -2.28
C VAL A 196 -18.74 8.91 -3.69
N PRO A 197 -19.81 8.14 -3.93
CA PRO A 197 -20.03 7.43 -5.20
C PRO A 197 -20.07 8.38 -6.41
N GLU A 198 -20.56 9.60 -6.22
CA GLU A 198 -20.63 10.64 -7.25
C GLU A 198 -19.26 11.23 -7.63
N MET A 199 -18.26 11.11 -6.75
CA MET A 199 -16.89 11.54 -7.01
C MET A 199 -16.00 10.38 -7.48
N TRP A 200 -16.48 9.13 -7.37
CA TRP A 200 -15.66 7.95 -7.59
C TRP A 200 -15.28 7.77 -9.06
N SER A 201 -13.98 7.61 -9.30
CA SER A 201 -13.43 7.35 -10.62
C SER A 201 -12.18 6.46 -10.54
N PRO A 202 -11.76 5.84 -11.66
CA PRO A 202 -10.49 5.11 -11.72
C PRO A 202 -9.28 5.96 -11.31
N GLU A 203 -9.28 7.25 -11.65
CA GLU A 203 -8.22 8.20 -11.32
C GLU A 203 -8.21 8.48 -9.81
N MET A 204 -9.37 8.65 -9.19
CA MET A 204 -9.47 8.83 -7.74
C MET A 204 -9.02 7.57 -6.99
N LYS A 205 -9.41 6.38 -7.47
CA LYS A 205 -8.91 5.10 -6.95
C LYS A 205 -7.39 5.04 -7.01
N SER A 206 -6.80 5.42 -8.15
CA SER A 206 -5.35 5.43 -8.34
C SER A 206 -4.67 6.42 -7.41
N ALA A 207 -5.21 7.64 -7.27
CA ALA A 207 -4.63 8.69 -6.43
C ALA A 207 -4.60 8.29 -4.94
N TRP A 208 -5.71 7.77 -4.41
CA TRP A 208 -5.77 7.26 -3.04
C TRP A 208 -4.87 6.04 -2.84
N GLY A 209 -4.86 5.11 -3.80
CA GLY A 209 -4.03 3.92 -3.76
C GLY A 209 -2.54 4.25 -3.72
N GLU A 210 -2.09 5.16 -4.57
CA GLU A 210 -0.69 5.59 -4.62
C GLU A 210 -0.27 6.35 -3.35
N ALA A 211 -1.11 7.24 -2.84
CA ALA A 211 -0.84 7.95 -1.58
C ALA A 211 -0.72 6.98 -0.40
N TYR A 212 -1.58 5.96 -0.35
CA TYR A 212 -1.52 4.89 0.65
C TYR A 212 -0.27 4.04 0.50
N ASP A 213 0.08 3.61 -0.71
CA ASP A 213 1.24 2.75 -0.97
C ASP A 213 2.54 3.40 -0.51
N GLN A 214 2.69 4.71 -0.76
CA GLN A 214 3.86 5.47 -0.34
C GLN A 214 3.95 5.63 1.18
N LEU A 215 2.80 5.83 1.85
CA LEU A 215 2.74 5.85 3.31
C LEU A 215 3.09 4.48 3.89
N ALA A 216 2.50 3.41 3.36
CA ALA A 216 2.77 2.04 3.79
C ALA A 216 4.24 1.68 3.58
N ALA A 217 4.84 2.03 2.44
CA ALA A 217 6.26 1.81 2.17
C ALA A 217 7.16 2.54 3.19
N ALA A 218 6.83 3.79 3.55
CA ALA A 218 7.55 4.54 4.56
C ALA A 218 7.43 3.90 5.96
N ILE A 219 6.25 3.39 6.34
CA ILE A 219 6.08 2.70 7.62
C ILE A 219 6.87 1.39 7.63
N LYS A 220 6.76 0.59 6.56
CA LYS A 220 7.47 -0.69 6.39
C LYS A 220 8.98 -0.53 6.45
N SER A 221 9.55 0.60 5.99
CA SER A 221 11.00 0.84 6.09
C SER A 221 11.49 0.94 7.54
N GLU A 222 10.61 1.28 8.48
CA GLU A 222 10.87 1.38 9.92
C GLU A 222 10.32 0.20 10.73
N MET A 223 9.70 -0.81 10.10
CA MET A 223 9.22 -2.03 10.77
C MET A 223 10.39 -2.99 11.06
N LYS A 224 11.21 -2.61 12.04
CA LYS A 224 12.43 -3.32 12.43
C LYS A 224 12.50 -3.45 13.96
N PRO A 225 13.27 -4.41 14.50
CA PRO A 225 13.57 -4.44 15.92
C PRO A 225 14.23 -3.12 16.35
N GLN A 226 13.72 -2.51 17.42
CA GLN A 226 14.35 -1.32 17.98
C GLN A 226 15.72 -1.71 18.54
N ILE A 227 16.78 -1.10 18.01
CA ILE A 227 18.11 -1.23 18.59
C ILE A 227 18.09 -0.39 19.85
N SER A 228 17.91 -1.03 21.01
CA SER A 228 18.02 -0.36 22.30
C SER A 228 19.47 0.09 22.46
N THR A 229 19.75 1.38 22.26
CA THR A 229 20.99 2.04 22.64
C THR A 229 20.98 2.43 24.10
#